data_AF-A0A2N1BXY2-F1
#
_entry.id   AF-A0A2N1BXY2-F1
#
_cell.length_a   1.000
_cell.length_b   1.000
_cell.length_c   1.000
_cell.angle_alpha   90.00
_cell.angle_beta   90.00
_cell.angle_gamma   90.00
#
_symmetry.space_group_name_H-M   'P 1'
#
loop_
_entity.id
_entity.type
_entity.pdbx_description
1 polymer ?
#
loop_
_entity_poly.entity_id
_entity_poly.type
_entity_poly.pdbx_seq_one_letter_code
_entity_poly.pdbx_strand_id
1 'polypeptide(L)' 'MEVKIFTKILRPKIGFLPKTDTATDHGLQGDINIWLATQPNIKIQNITQSQSGGSFQASTIVISIWYK' A
#
# COMPACT_ATOMS: atom_id res chain seq x y z
N MET A 1 -19.24 -0.41 -10.79
CA MET A 1 -17.93 0.23 -10.54
C MET A 1 -17.30 -0.56 -9.42
N GLU A 2 -16.16 -1.17 -9.68
CA GLU A 2 -15.52 -2.11 -8.76
C GLU A 2 -14.37 -1.42 -8.01
N VAL A 3 -14.01 -1.97 -6.85
CA VAL A 3 -12.90 -1.47 -6.02
C VAL A 3 -12.01 -2.63 -5.62
N LYS A 4 -10.71 -2.50 -5.92
CA LYS A 4 -9.67 -3.37 -5.37
C LYS A 4 -8.93 -2.62 -4.28
N ILE A 5 -8.86 -3.23 -3.09
CA ILE A 5 -8.14 -2.68 -1.94
C ILE A 5 -6.89 -3.52 -1.71
N PHE A 6 -5.76 -2.83 -1.55
CA PHE A 6 -4.49 -3.41 -1.11
C PHE A 6 -4.11 -2.80 0.23
N THR A 7 -3.67 -3.63 1.16
CA THR A 7 -3.22 -3.18 2.47
C THR A 7 -1.85 -3.74 2.79
N LYS A 8 -0.99 -2.92 3.41
CA LYS A 8 0.32 -3.35 3.88
C LYS A 8 0.64 -2.71 5.21
N ILE A 9 1.12 -3.53 6.14
CA ILE A 9 1.66 -3.06 7.40
C ILE A 9 3.13 -2.71 7.16
N LEU A 10 3.46 -1.43 7.30
CA LEU A 10 4.83 -0.95 7.40
C LEU A 10 5.38 -1.35 8.77
N ARG A 11 6.62 -1.83 8.80
CA ARG A 11 7.25 -2.18 10.08
C ARG A 11 7.18 -0.99 11.05
N PRO A 12 6.79 -1.22 12.31
CA PRO A 12 6.88 -0.18 13.32
C PRO A 12 8.34 0.27 13.46
N LYS A 13 8.55 1.53 13.81
CA LYS A 13 9.89 2.05 14.13
C LYS A 13 10.40 1.32 15.38
N ILE A 14 11.24 0.29 15.21
CA ILE A 14 11.78 -0.48 16.34
C ILE A 14 12.95 0.31 16.95
N GLY A 15 12.67 1.05 18.01
CA GLY A 15 13.66 1.70 18.88
C GLY A 15 13.60 3.24 18.89
N PHE A 16 14.25 3.82 19.91
CA PHE A 16 14.35 5.27 20.11
C PHE A 16 15.35 5.95 19.16
N LEU A 17 16.29 5.15 18.61
CA LEU A 17 17.31 5.63 17.67
C LEU A 17 16.78 5.60 16.23
N PRO A 18 17.06 6.62 15.41
CA PRO A 18 16.76 6.57 13.99
C PRO A 18 17.60 5.47 13.34
N LYS A 19 16.97 4.34 13.01
CA LYS A 19 17.58 3.37 12.10
C LYS A 19 17.52 3.94 10.69
N THR A 20 18.59 3.73 9.93
CA THR A 20 18.67 4.04 8.49
C THR A 20 17.85 3.07 7.63
N ASP A 21 16.88 2.36 8.21
CA ASP A 21 15.99 1.49 7.45
C ASP A 21 15.26 2.37 6.44
N THR A 22 15.59 2.18 5.17
CA THR A 22 14.90 2.85 4.07
C THR A 22 13.44 2.48 4.16
N ALA A 23 12.55 3.49 4.26
CA ALA A 23 11.12 3.25 4.17
C ALA A 23 10.86 2.55 2.82
N THR A 24 10.32 1.33 2.88
CA THR A 24 9.90 0.57 1.71
C THR A 24 8.42 0.27 1.82
N ASP A 25 7.78 0.04 0.69
CA ASP A 25 6.36 -0.34 0.59
C ASP A 25 6.12 -1.82 0.94
N HIS A 26 7.16 -2.53 1.38
CA HIS A 26 7.19 -3.97 1.64
C HIS A 26 6.63 -4.84 0.50
N GLY A 27 6.80 -4.41 -0.76
CA GLY A 27 6.35 -5.15 -1.94
C GLY A 27 4.91 -4.89 -2.35
N LEU A 28 4.24 -3.90 -1.75
CA LEU A 28 2.88 -3.49 -2.10
C LEU A 28 2.75 -3.12 -3.59
N GLN A 29 3.73 -2.43 -4.16
CA GLN A 29 3.80 -2.12 -5.59
C GLN A 29 3.86 -3.39 -6.44
N GLY A 30 4.62 -4.40 -6.00
CA GLY A 30 4.67 -5.70 -6.66
C GLY A 30 3.31 -6.39 -6.67
N ASP A 31 2.64 -6.41 -5.53
CA ASP A 31 1.30 -6.99 -5.36
C ASP A 31 0.27 -6.31 -6.29
N ILE A 32 0.32 -4.97 -6.38
CA ILE A 32 -0.54 -4.18 -7.28
C ILE A 32 -0.24 -4.49 -8.74
N ASN A 33 1.04 -4.51 -9.14
CA ASN A 33 1.44 -4.76 -10.52
C ASN A 33 1.04 -6.17 -10.99
N ILE A 34 1.19 -7.18 -10.14
CA ILE A 34 0.75 -8.54 -10.43
C ILE A 34 -0.76 -8.55 -10.67
N TRP A 35 -1.54 -7.90 -9.79
CA TRP A 35 -2.99 -7.83 -9.97
C TRP A 35 -3.37 -7.09 -11.26
N LEU A 36 -2.77 -5.93 -11.56
CA LEU A 36 -3.02 -5.19 -12.79
C LEU A 36 -2.71 -6.01 -14.04
N ALA A 37 -1.63 -6.82 -14.02
CA ALA A 37 -1.29 -7.73 -15.11
C ALA A 37 -2.35 -8.83 -15.34
N THR A 38 -3.09 -9.24 -14.29
CA THR A 38 -4.23 -10.18 -14.43
C THR A 38 -5.51 -9.52 -14.96
N GLN A 39 -5.55 -8.19 -15.05
CA GLN A 39 -6.74 -7.41 -15.42
C GLN A 39 -6.49 -6.57 -16.69
N PRO A 40 -6.23 -7.17 -17.86
CA PRO A 40 -5.81 -6.44 -19.05
C PRO A 40 -6.88 -5.48 -19.63
N ASN A 41 -8.15 -5.67 -19.27
CA ASN A 41 -9.29 -4.98 -19.87
C ASN A 41 -10.02 -4.02 -18.91
N ILE A 42 -9.44 -3.69 -17.75
CA ILE A 42 -10.05 -2.74 -16.82
C ILE A 42 -9.64 -1.30 -17.13
N LYS A 43 -10.57 -0.36 -16.97
CA LYS A 43 -10.29 1.07 -16.99
C LYS A 43 -10.26 1.62 -15.58
N ILE A 44 -9.07 1.95 -15.09
CA ILE A 44 -8.88 2.64 -13.82
C ILE A 44 -9.56 4.02 -13.88
N GLN A 45 -10.40 4.30 -12.89
CA GLN A 45 -11.12 5.56 -12.73
C GLN A 45 -10.49 6.44 -11.66
N ASN A 46 -10.01 5.83 -10.57
CA ASN A 46 -9.42 6.54 -9.45
C ASN A 46 -8.46 5.64 -8.68
N ILE A 47 -7.42 6.23 -8.09
CA ILE A 47 -6.52 5.57 -7.15
C ILE A 47 -6.36 6.50 -5.95
N THR A 48 -6.62 6.00 -4.74
CA THR A 48 -6.34 6.73 -3.51
C THR A 48 -5.41 5.94 -2.62
N GLN A 49 -4.45 6.62 -2.03
CA GLN A 49 -3.61 6.09 -0.98
C GLN A 49 -3.96 6.77 0.34
N SER A 50 -4.15 5.99 1.39
CA SER A 50 -4.18 6.49 2.76
C SER A 50 -3.17 5.71 3.61
N GLN A 51 -2.69 6.36 4.66
CA GLN A 51 -1.83 5.73 5.65
C GLN A 51 -2.33 6.10 7.04
N SER A 52 -2.39 5.11 7.94
CA SER A 52 -2.71 5.30 9.35
C SER A 52 -1.62 4.72 10.24
N GLY A 53 -1.57 5.14 11.50
CA GLY A 53 -0.57 4.70 12.47
C GLY A 53 0.70 5.56 12.50
N GLY A 54 1.46 5.45 13.59
CA GLY A 54 2.65 6.25 13.85
C GLY A 54 3.11 6.16 15.31
N SER A 55 4.37 6.59 15.53
CA SER A 55 5.16 6.65 16.79
C SER A 55 5.22 5.39 17.67
N PHE A 56 4.09 4.77 18.00
CA PHE A 56 3.99 3.58 18.88
C PHE A 56 3.24 2.41 18.24
N GLN A 57 2.67 2.58 17.05
CA GLN A 57 1.99 1.53 16.30
C GLN A 57 2.54 1.43 14.88
N ALA A 58 2.54 0.21 14.34
CA ALA A 58 2.91 -0.06 12.96
C ALA A 58 2.02 0.76 12.02
N SER A 59 2.63 1.48 11.07
CA SER A 59 1.85 2.22 10.08
C SER A 59 1.21 1.24 9.10
N THR A 60 -0.04 1.48 8.70
CA THR A 60 -0.72 0.69 7.68
C THR A 60 -0.96 1.58 6.47
N ILE A 61 -0.52 1.14 5.30
CA ILE A 61 -0.86 1.74 4.00
C ILE A 61 -2.08 1.01 3.45
N VAL A 62 -3.02 1.78 2.91
CA VAL A 62 -4.18 1.30 2.17
C VAL A 62 -4.17 1.97 0.80
N ILE A 63 -4.20 1.17 -0.27
CA ILE A 63 -4.40 1.65 -1.64
C ILE A 63 -5.73 1.11 -2.15
N SER A 64 -6.59 2.00 -2.60
CA SER A 64 -7.89 1.68 -3.19
C SER A 64 -7.86 2.06 -4.67
N ILE A 65 -8.19 1.12 -5.55
CA ILE A 65 -8.24 1.29 -6.99
C ILE A 65 -9.68 1.07 -7.45
N TRP A 66 -10.31 2.13 -7.96
CA TRP A 66 -11.64 2.07 -8.56
C TRP A 66 -11.51 1.84 -10.06
N TYR A 67 -12.23 0.86 -10.60
CA TYR A 67 -12.17 0.51 -12.01
C TYR A 67 -13.54 0.13 -12.60
N LYS A 68 -13.59 0.09 -13.93
CA LYS A 68 -14.73 -0.37 -14.74
C LYS A 68 -14.24 -1.36 -15.78
#